data_AF-A0A6N8JHD5-F1
#
_entry.id   AF-A0A6N8JHD5-F1
#
_cell.length_a   1.000
_cell.length_b   1.000
_cell.length_c   1.000
_cell.angle_alpha   90.00
_cell.angle_beta   90.00
_cell.angle_gamma   90.00
#
_symmetry.space_group_name_H-M   'P 1'
#
loop_
_entity.id
_entity.type
_entity.pdbx_description
1 polymer ?
#
loop_
_entity_poly.entity_id
_entity_poly.type
_entity_poly.pdbx_seq_one_letter_code
_entity_poly.pdbx_strand_id
1 'polypeptide(L)'
;MAFTVRYNALYYPIISILVILLMQESIKTKIFLILMLLTPISLFVIYTIRTYKANTGITQFSTFGGWQIASNALFMYAHIPSPGATPIPKEFKELHDITIKHIDSLKHVKQRPDNELGIYYLWDDNAPLKLYMAQKYAHDTIPYLRQWALVPPLYKKYGLWLISKYPIGYARYYLLPNLRNYCYPPTEFLAIDNIYTDTVEPAAVNWFRYKTNKVTARSKDRKIIFTELFPPILTIINLTFFLTFIFFIFSRKFRLVDPYYRKTVIIVALVWISNLIFSVFASPIVLRYQLFSLIFTFTFSGLLVMSIIENVTKRESHPL
;
A
#
# COMPACT_ATOMS: atom_id res chain seq x y z
N MET A 1 -13.17 -14.05 1.83
CA MET A 1 -13.20 -13.06 0.73
C MET A 1 -12.17 -11.92 0.88
N ALA A 2 -11.87 -11.40 2.08
CA ALA A 2 -10.89 -10.30 2.21
C ALA A 2 -9.45 -10.69 1.81
N PHE A 3 -8.99 -11.92 2.11
CA PHE A 3 -7.65 -12.41 1.76
C PHE A 3 -7.48 -12.83 0.29
N THR A 4 -8.57 -13.01 -0.44
CA THR A 4 -8.55 -13.35 -1.87
C THR A 4 -8.29 -12.15 -2.77
N VAL A 5 -8.35 -10.91 -2.25
CA VAL A 5 -8.46 -9.72 -3.11
C VAL A 5 -7.26 -8.77 -3.03
N ARG A 6 -6.62 -8.55 -1.87
CA ARG A 6 -5.43 -7.65 -1.78
C ARG A 6 -4.47 -7.98 -0.64
N TYR A 7 -3.18 -7.75 -0.88
CA TYR A 7 -2.12 -7.77 0.14
C TYR A 7 -2.41 -6.85 1.33
N ASN A 8 -3.22 -5.81 1.13
CA ASN A 8 -3.67 -4.89 2.17
C ASN A 8 -4.50 -5.56 3.27
N ALA A 9 -5.04 -6.77 3.07
CA ALA A 9 -5.76 -7.46 4.15
C ALA A 9 -4.83 -8.03 5.25
N LEU A 10 -3.51 -8.05 5.03
CA LEU A 10 -2.55 -8.67 5.95
C LEU A 10 -2.36 -7.91 7.28
N TYR A 11 -2.75 -6.64 7.36
CA TYR A 11 -2.68 -5.89 8.62
C TYR A 11 -3.92 -6.06 9.50
N TYR A 12 -5.05 -6.55 8.98
CA TYR A 12 -6.27 -6.76 9.77
C TYR A 12 -6.09 -7.75 10.93
N PRO A 13 -5.39 -8.89 10.78
CA PRO A 13 -5.15 -9.79 11.90
C PRO A 13 -4.39 -9.13 13.05
N ILE A 14 -3.45 -8.24 12.74
CA ILE A 14 -2.69 -7.48 13.75
C ILE A 14 -3.65 -6.60 14.55
N ILE A 15 -4.52 -5.86 13.87
CA ILE A 15 -5.56 -5.04 14.51
C ILE A 15 -6.49 -5.90 15.37
N SER A 16 -7.01 -7.00 14.82
CA SER A 16 -7.92 -7.88 15.55
C SER A 16 -7.27 -8.47 16.81
N ILE A 17 -6.00 -8.88 16.74
CA ILE A 17 -5.24 -9.35 17.91
C ILE A 17 -5.12 -8.24 18.95
N LEU A 18 -4.75 -7.01 18.55
CA LEU A 18 -4.67 -5.88 19.48
C LEU A 18 -6.01 -5.61 20.18
N VAL A 19 -7.12 -5.66 19.45
CA VAL A 19 -8.46 -5.50 20.02
C VAL A 19 -8.77 -6.62 21.02
N ILE A 20 -8.53 -7.89 20.66
CA ILE A 20 -8.74 -9.04 21.55
C ILE A 20 -7.92 -8.92 22.84
N LEU A 21 -6.68 -8.44 22.74
CA LEU A 21 -5.82 -8.23 23.90
C LEU A 21 -6.37 -7.15 24.85
N LEU A 22 -7.02 -6.11 24.32
CA LEU A 22 -7.62 -5.02 25.09
C LEU A 22 -8.99 -5.36 25.69
N MET A 23 -9.64 -6.46 25.28
CA MET A 23 -10.91 -6.90 25.84
C MET A 23 -10.77 -7.30 27.33
N GLN A 24 -11.81 -7.04 28.12
CA GLN A 24 -11.90 -7.45 29.52
C GLN A 24 -12.42 -8.89 29.64
N GLU A 25 -11.74 -9.82 28.97
CA GLU A 25 -12.11 -11.23 28.92
C GLU A 25 -11.03 -12.12 29.54
N SER A 26 -11.42 -13.35 29.91
CA SER A 26 -10.48 -14.34 30.42
C SER A 26 -9.37 -14.63 29.42
N ILE A 27 -8.17 -14.95 29.90
CA ILE A 27 -7.02 -15.32 29.04
C ILE A 27 -7.38 -16.50 28.12
N LYS A 28 -8.20 -17.45 28.61
CA LYS A 28 -8.68 -18.59 27.83
C LYS A 28 -9.54 -18.13 26.64
N THR A 29 -10.47 -17.21 26.88
CA THR A 29 -11.31 -16.62 25.82
C THR A 29 -10.45 -15.90 24.78
N LYS A 30 -9.47 -15.11 25.22
CA LYS A 30 -8.55 -14.40 24.31
C LYS A 30 -7.74 -15.35 23.42
N ILE A 31 -7.18 -16.40 24.01
CA ILE A 31 -6.44 -17.44 23.26
C ILE A 31 -7.36 -18.12 22.25
N PHE A 32 -8.58 -18.50 22.66
CA PHE A 32 -9.56 -19.10 21.77
C PHE A 32 -9.91 -18.19 20.58
N LEU A 33 -10.17 -16.89 20.82
CA LEU A 33 -10.47 -15.92 19.76
C LEU A 33 -9.29 -15.71 18.81
N ILE A 34 -8.06 -15.64 19.33
CA ILE A 34 -6.85 -15.53 18.50
C ILE A 34 -6.67 -16.80 17.65
N LEU A 35 -6.87 -17.98 18.21
CA LEU A 35 -6.80 -19.24 17.47
C LEU A 35 -7.89 -19.32 16.39
N MET A 36 -9.12 -18.93 16.72
CA MET A 36 -10.24 -18.87 15.78
C MET A 36 -9.94 -17.89 14.62
N LEU A 37 -9.30 -16.75 14.90
CA LEU A 37 -8.85 -15.79 13.89
C LEU A 37 -7.72 -16.35 13.00
N LEU A 38 -6.69 -16.93 13.62
CA LEU A 38 -5.49 -17.38 12.91
C LEU A 38 -5.69 -18.67 12.11
N THR A 39 -6.62 -19.54 12.50
CA THR A 39 -6.88 -20.81 11.82
C THR A 39 -7.28 -20.64 10.35
N PRO A 40 -8.33 -19.89 9.99
CA PRO A 40 -8.72 -19.72 8.58
C PRO A 40 -7.66 -18.97 7.78
N ILE A 41 -6.93 -18.03 8.40
CA ILE A 41 -5.83 -17.31 7.76
C ILE A 41 -4.69 -18.27 7.42
N SER A 42 -4.28 -19.09 8.39
CA SER A 42 -3.18 -20.05 8.22
C SER A 42 -3.55 -21.11 7.19
N LEU A 43 -4.78 -21.63 7.23
CA LEU A 43 -5.29 -22.57 6.21
C LEU A 43 -5.26 -21.95 4.82
N PHE A 44 -5.70 -20.69 4.68
CA PHE A 44 -5.64 -19.97 3.42
C PHE A 44 -4.20 -19.78 2.94
N VAL A 45 -3.29 -19.32 3.79
CA VAL A 45 -1.87 -19.12 3.46
C VAL A 45 -1.22 -20.43 3.03
N ILE A 46 -1.44 -21.51 3.78
CA ILE A 46 -0.90 -22.84 3.45
C ILE A 46 -1.47 -23.35 2.12
N TYR A 47 -2.78 -23.24 1.92
CA TYR A 47 -3.43 -23.61 0.67
C TYR A 47 -2.84 -22.84 -0.51
N THR A 48 -2.73 -21.51 -0.40
CA THR A 48 -2.16 -20.65 -1.43
C THR A 48 -0.71 -21.02 -1.74
N ILE A 49 0.14 -21.23 -0.72
CA ILE A 49 1.55 -21.65 -0.91
C ILE A 49 1.61 -23.00 -1.63
N ARG A 50 0.79 -23.98 -1.25
CA ARG A 50 0.75 -25.30 -1.88
C ARG A 50 0.32 -25.21 -3.34
N THR A 51 -0.71 -24.44 -3.63
CA THR A 51 -1.20 -24.20 -4.99
C THR A 51 -0.15 -23.49 -5.86
N TYR A 52 0.54 -22.48 -5.32
CA TYR A 52 1.65 -21.83 -6.03
C TYR A 52 2.80 -22.79 -6.29
N LYS A 53 3.18 -23.59 -5.30
CA LYS A 53 4.24 -24.59 -5.46
C LYS A 53 3.89 -25.61 -6.55
N ALA A 54 2.65 -26.08 -6.59
CA ALA A 54 2.17 -26.99 -7.64
C ALA A 54 2.25 -26.37 -9.04
N ASN A 55 1.87 -25.10 -9.19
CA ASN A 55 1.79 -24.43 -10.50
C ASN A 55 3.13 -23.84 -10.98
N THR A 56 4.02 -23.44 -10.07
CA THR A 56 5.25 -22.69 -10.41
C THR A 56 6.54 -23.39 -10.00
N GLY A 57 6.46 -24.40 -9.13
CA GLY A 57 7.60 -25.06 -8.50
C GLY A 57 8.19 -24.31 -7.30
N ILE A 58 7.70 -23.11 -6.97
CA ILE A 58 8.27 -22.28 -5.91
C ILE A 58 7.34 -22.20 -4.69
N THR A 59 7.95 -22.33 -3.51
CA THR A 59 7.25 -22.19 -2.23
C THR A 59 7.19 -20.72 -1.83
N GLN A 60 6.11 -20.03 -2.19
CA GLN A 60 5.88 -18.64 -1.80
C GLN A 60 4.39 -18.34 -1.65
N PHE A 61 4.06 -17.44 -0.71
CA PHE A 61 2.68 -16.99 -0.51
C PHE A 61 2.22 -16.05 -1.62
N SER A 62 3.13 -15.20 -2.11
CA SER A 62 2.87 -14.28 -3.21
C SER A 62 4.14 -13.96 -3.96
N THR A 63 4.02 -13.95 -5.28
CA THR A 63 5.06 -13.47 -6.19
C THR A 63 5.26 -11.96 -6.07
N PHE A 64 4.20 -11.21 -5.76
CA PHE A 64 4.18 -9.76 -5.79
C PHE A 64 5.09 -9.09 -4.76
N GLY A 65 5.26 -9.69 -3.57
CA GLY A 65 6.03 -9.05 -2.49
C GLY A 65 7.50 -8.78 -2.84
N GLY A 66 8.16 -9.69 -3.57
CA GLY A 66 9.55 -9.49 -4.01
C GLY A 66 9.68 -8.39 -5.06
N TRP A 67 8.75 -8.35 -6.02
CA TRP A 67 8.63 -7.29 -7.01
C TRP A 67 8.40 -5.93 -6.36
N GLN A 68 7.49 -5.85 -5.40
CA GLN A 68 7.14 -4.61 -4.71
C GLN A 68 8.32 -4.05 -3.91
N ILE A 69 9.03 -4.89 -3.14
CA ILE A 69 10.19 -4.44 -2.36
C ILE A 69 11.30 -3.93 -3.27
N ALA A 70 11.61 -4.63 -4.36
CA ALA A 70 12.60 -4.17 -5.32
C ALA A 70 12.18 -2.86 -6.01
N SER A 71 10.93 -2.78 -6.46
CA SER A 71 10.37 -1.57 -7.09
C SER A 71 10.49 -0.34 -6.17
N ASN A 72 10.08 -0.48 -4.89
CA ASN A 72 10.20 0.57 -3.88
C ASN A 72 11.67 1.00 -3.68
N ALA A 73 12.59 0.03 -3.64
CA ALA A 73 14.02 0.31 -3.50
C ALA A 73 14.59 1.02 -4.73
N LEU A 74 14.14 0.68 -5.95
CA LEU A 74 14.57 1.33 -7.19
C LEU A 74 14.11 2.79 -7.28
N PHE A 75 12.91 3.12 -6.79
CA PHE A 75 12.48 4.52 -6.66
C PHE A 75 13.47 5.34 -5.82
N MET A 76 13.92 4.79 -4.69
CA MET A 76 14.98 5.43 -3.92
C MET A 76 16.30 5.49 -4.69
N TYR A 77 16.73 4.36 -5.25
CA TYR A 77 18.06 4.22 -5.81
C TYR A 77 18.29 5.08 -7.05
N ALA A 78 17.23 5.37 -7.81
CA ALA A 78 17.28 6.27 -8.95
C ALA A 78 17.54 7.75 -8.57
N HIS A 79 17.32 8.12 -7.30
CA HIS A 79 17.40 9.49 -6.81
C HIS A 79 18.56 9.73 -5.83
N ILE A 80 19.31 8.69 -5.45
CA ILE A 80 20.50 8.88 -4.60
C ILE A 80 21.66 9.49 -5.40
N PRO A 81 22.54 10.28 -4.76
CA PRO A 81 23.77 10.72 -5.38
C PRO A 81 24.69 9.53 -5.69
N SER A 82 25.23 9.48 -6.90
CA SER A 82 26.21 8.47 -7.35
C SER A 82 25.78 7.00 -7.14
N PRO A 83 24.70 6.55 -7.81
CA PRO A 83 24.36 5.13 -7.83
C PRO A 83 25.52 4.33 -8.47
N GLY A 84 25.87 3.19 -7.86
CA GLY A 84 26.91 2.28 -8.36
C GLY A 84 28.27 2.37 -7.65
N ALA A 85 28.44 3.29 -6.68
CA ALA A 85 29.71 3.46 -5.97
C ALA A 85 30.04 2.36 -4.94
N THR A 86 29.11 1.44 -4.67
CA THR A 86 29.29 0.40 -3.64
C THR A 86 29.61 -0.97 -4.27
N PRO A 87 30.47 -1.79 -3.64
CA PRO A 87 30.72 -3.16 -4.08
C PRO A 87 29.42 -3.98 -4.06
N ILE A 88 29.08 -4.56 -5.20
CA ILE A 88 27.84 -5.33 -5.39
C ILE A 88 28.13 -6.83 -5.23
N PRO A 89 27.34 -7.57 -4.43
CA PRO A 89 27.40 -9.03 -4.38
C PRO A 89 27.23 -9.66 -5.77
N LYS A 90 27.98 -10.72 -6.07
CA LYS A 90 27.96 -11.39 -7.38
C LYS A 90 26.56 -11.80 -7.83
N GLU A 91 25.70 -12.24 -6.89
CA GLU A 91 24.32 -12.64 -7.20
C GLU A 91 23.44 -11.50 -7.73
N PHE A 92 23.79 -10.24 -7.47
CA PHE A 92 23.02 -9.08 -7.93
C PHE A 92 23.60 -8.42 -9.18
N LYS A 93 24.81 -8.80 -9.60
CA LYS A 93 25.59 -8.07 -10.61
C LYS A 93 24.80 -7.81 -11.89
N GLU A 94 24.24 -8.85 -12.51
CA GLU A 94 23.47 -8.72 -13.76
C GLU A 94 22.28 -7.76 -13.62
N LEU A 95 21.48 -7.91 -12.58
CA LEU A 95 20.34 -7.03 -12.31
C LEU A 95 20.79 -5.60 -12.01
N HIS A 96 21.90 -5.45 -11.30
CA HIS A 96 22.46 -4.14 -10.96
C HIS A 96 22.99 -3.41 -12.19
N ASP A 97 23.70 -4.12 -13.08
CA ASP A 97 24.24 -3.56 -14.32
C ASP A 97 23.10 -3.02 -15.20
N ILE A 98 21.98 -3.77 -15.32
CA ILE A 98 20.75 -3.31 -16.00
C ILE A 98 20.16 -2.09 -15.29
N THR A 99 20.10 -2.12 -13.97
CA THR A 99 19.54 -1.03 -13.15
C THR A 99 20.30 0.27 -13.34
N ILE A 100 21.63 0.25 -13.26
CA ILE A 100 22.49 1.43 -13.43
C ILE A 100 22.34 1.99 -14.84
N LYS A 101 22.44 1.13 -15.86
CA LYS A 101 22.27 1.55 -17.25
C LYS A 101 20.93 2.25 -17.48
N HIS A 102 19.86 1.72 -16.89
CA HIS A 102 18.53 2.33 -16.96
C HIS A 102 18.49 3.68 -16.26
N ILE A 103 18.96 3.78 -15.00
CA ILE A 103 18.97 5.04 -14.23
C ILE A 103 19.78 6.12 -14.95
N ASP A 104 20.93 5.74 -15.53
CA ASP A 104 21.75 6.65 -16.33
C ASP A 104 21.01 7.15 -17.57
N SER A 105 20.28 6.27 -18.27
CA SER A 105 19.45 6.68 -19.41
C SER A 105 18.37 7.71 -19.01
N LEU A 106 17.82 7.61 -17.79
CA LEU A 106 16.83 8.54 -17.28
C LEU A 106 17.40 9.94 -16.94
N LYS A 107 18.72 10.13 -16.92
CA LYS A 107 19.32 11.47 -16.75
C LYS A 107 19.14 12.36 -17.97
N HIS A 108 18.87 11.76 -19.13
CA HIS A 108 18.78 12.46 -20.41
C HIS A 108 17.34 12.71 -20.88
N VAL A 109 16.33 12.22 -20.14
CA VAL A 109 14.92 12.43 -20.48
C VAL A 109 14.38 13.67 -19.76
N LYS A 110 13.57 14.48 -20.46
CA LYS A 110 12.95 15.69 -19.88
C LYS A 110 11.95 15.37 -18.77
N GLN A 111 11.15 14.31 -18.96
CA GLN A 111 10.15 13.87 -18.01
C GLN A 111 10.46 12.43 -17.64
N ARG A 112 10.89 12.22 -16.40
CA ARG A 112 11.22 10.88 -15.93
C ARG A 112 9.95 10.16 -15.49
N PRO A 113 9.78 8.87 -15.85
CA PRO A 113 8.63 8.08 -15.44
C PRO A 113 8.64 7.74 -13.94
N ASP A 114 9.77 7.93 -13.25
CA ASP A 114 9.95 7.69 -11.81
C ASP A 114 9.95 8.98 -10.97
N ASN A 115 9.59 10.13 -11.55
CA ASN A 115 9.43 11.39 -10.80
C ASN A 115 8.29 11.33 -9.77
N GLU A 116 7.28 10.50 -10.03
CA GLU A 116 6.17 10.26 -9.12
C GLU A 116 6.19 8.81 -8.63
N LEU A 117 5.95 8.61 -7.33
CA LEU A 117 5.83 7.26 -6.79
C LEU A 117 4.64 6.55 -7.44
N GLY A 118 4.91 5.37 -7.98
CA GLY A 118 3.90 4.60 -8.68
C GLY A 118 4.41 3.21 -8.99
N ILE A 119 3.85 2.62 -10.03
CA ILE A 119 4.08 1.21 -10.35
C ILE A 119 5.10 0.99 -11.47
N TYR A 120 5.79 2.06 -11.89
CA TYR A 120 6.71 2.08 -13.04
C TYR A 120 7.74 0.95 -12.99
N TYR A 121 8.57 0.92 -11.94
CA TYR A 121 9.62 -0.08 -11.79
C TYR A 121 9.10 -1.53 -11.67
N LEU A 122 7.80 -1.71 -11.42
CA LEU A 122 7.18 -3.02 -11.24
C LEU A 122 6.56 -3.56 -12.54
N TRP A 123 5.88 -2.72 -13.32
CA TRP A 123 5.09 -3.17 -14.47
C TRP A 123 5.64 -2.76 -15.84
N ASP A 124 6.42 -1.68 -15.95
CA ASP A 124 6.88 -1.19 -17.25
C ASP A 124 7.88 -2.16 -17.88
N ASP A 125 7.62 -2.60 -19.12
CA ASP A 125 8.46 -3.58 -19.82
C ASP A 125 9.91 -3.09 -20.03
N ASN A 126 10.13 -1.77 -20.03
CA ASN A 126 11.44 -1.15 -20.18
C ASN A 126 12.12 -0.85 -18.83
N ALA A 127 11.46 -1.11 -17.69
CA ALA A 127 12.06 -0.97 -16.38
C ALA A 127 13.02 -2.13 -16.07
N PRO A 128 14.04 -1.92 -15.19
CA PRO A 128 15.09 -2.91 -14.91
C PRO A 128 14.59 -4.28 -14.47
N LEU A 129 13.54 -4.34 -13.65
CA LEU A 129 13.01 -5.62 -13.16
C LEU A 129 12.36 -6.43 -14.29
N LYS A 130 11.75 -5.78 -15.27
CA LYS A 130 11.12 -6.45 -16.40
C LYS A 130 12.17 -6.85 -17.43
N LEU A 131 13.12 -5.96 -17.72
CA LEU A 131 14.26 -6.24 -18.58
C LEU A 131 15.11 -7.41 -18.08
N TYR A 132 15.44 -7.46 -16.78
CA TYR A 132 16.19 -8.58 -16.20
C TYR A 132 15.46 -9.91 -16.38
N MET A 133 14.16 -9.95 -16.06
CA MET A 133 13.36 -11.17 -16.23
C MET A 133 13.31 -11.61 -17.70
N ALA A 134 13.08 -10.66 -18.61
CA ALA A 134 13.02 -10.93 -20.05
C ALA A 134 14.37 -11.45 -20.58
N GLN A 135 15.50 -10.84 -20.18
CA GLN A 135 16.84 -11.28 -20.60
C GLN A 135 17.19 -12.66 -20.01
N LYS A 136 16.88 -12.89 -18.74
CA LYS A 136 17.18 -14.15 -18.05
C LYS A 136 16.46 -15.35 -18.67
N TYR A 137 15.26 -15.15 -19.18
CA TYR A 137 14.41 -16.20 -19.74
C TYR A 137 14.16 -16.03 -21.24
N ALA A 138 14.99 -15.26 -21.95
CA ALA A 138 14.80 -14.93 -23.36
C ALA A 138 14.76 -16.17 -24.27
N HIS A 139 15.49 -17.23 -23.90
CA HIS A 139 15.60 -18.47 -24.65
C HIS A 139 14.83 -19.63 -24.04
N ASP A 140 14.10 -19.39 -22.94
CA ASP A 140 13.34 -20.43 -22.27
C ASP A 140 11.91 -20.49 -22.81
N THR A 141 11.38 -21.71 -22.94
CA THR A 141 9.98 -21.96 -23.34
C THR A 141 9.02 -21.95 -22.15
N ILE A 142 9.48 -21.53 -20.97
CA ILE A 142 8.66 -21.55 -19.75
C ILE A 142 7.57 -20.46 -19.81
N PRO A 143 6.34 -20.76 -19.34
CA PRO A 143 5.23 -19.79 -19.36
C PRO A 143 5.54 -18.51 -18.58
N TYR A 144 5.05 -17.37 -19.05
CA TYR A 144 5.26 -16.05 -18.43
C TYR A 144 4.97 -16.03 -16.92
N LEU A 145 3.85 -16.63 -16.49
CA LEU A 145 3.48 -16.70 -15.06
C LEU A 145 4.57 -17.39 -14.22
N ARG A 146 5.23 -18.42 -14.78
CA ARG A 146 6.31 -19.13 -14.11
C ARG A 146 7.58 -18.27 -14.06
N GLN A 147 7.92 -17.56 -15.13
CA GLN A 147 9.02 -16.58 -15.15
C GLN A 147 8.83 -15.51 -14.06
N TRP A 148 7.64 -14.93 -14.01
CA TRP A 148 7.23 -13.93 -13.01
C TRP A 148 7.35 -14.44 -11.58
N ALA A 149 7.13 -15.75 -11.37
CA ALA A 149 7.22 -16.40 -10.08
C ALA A 149 8.64 -16.81 -9.67
N LEU A 150 9.60 -16.89 -10.61
CA LEU A 150 10.98 -17.33 -10.37
C LEU A 150 11.91 -16.21 -9.89
N VAL A 151 11.67 -14.97 -10.30
CA VAL A 151 12.51 -13.81 -9.93
C VAL A 151 12.24 -13.16 -8.55
N PRO A 152 11.05 -13.24 -7.92
CA PRO A 152 10.76 -12.55 -6.65
C PRO A 152 11.74 -12.83 -5.51
N PRO A 153 12.26 -14.07 -5.30
CA PRO A 153 13.26 -14.31 -4.26
C PRO A 153 14.53 -13.46 -4.44
N LEU A 154 15.03 -13.34 -5.67
CA LEU A 154 16.19 -12.49 -5.99
C LEU A 154 15.85 -11.01 -5.79
N TYR A 155 14.70 -10.57 -6.28
CA TYR A 155 14.27 -9.17 -6.18
C TYR A 155 14.08 -8.73 -4.73
N LYS A 156 13.50 -9.59 -3.89
CA LYS A 156 13.39 -9.33 -2.46
C LYS A 156 14.77 -9.13 -1.83
N LYS A 157 15.72 -10.02 -2.09
CA LYS A 157 17.09 -9.89 -1.58
C LYS A 157 17.76 -8.61 -2.06
N TYR A 158 17.67 -8.32 -3.35
CA TYR A 158 18.27 -7.13 -3.97
C TYR A 158 17.68 -5.83 -3.43
N GLY A 159 16.35 -5.72 -3.36
CA GLY A 159 15.67 -4.55 -2.82
C GLY A 159 16.00 -4.33 -1.33
N LEU A 160 15.99 -5.38 -0.51
CA LEU A 160 16.40 -5.29 0.89
C LEU A 160 17.87 -4.89 1.04
N TRP A 161 18.75 -5.41 0.17
CA TRP A 161 20.16 -5.04 0.16
C TRP A 161 20.32 -3.53 -0.16
N LEU A 162 19.66 -3.01 -1.18
CA LEU A 162 19.66 -1.58 -1.50
C LEU A 162 19.14 -0.72 -0.34
N ILE A 163 18.00 -1.10 0.26
CA ILE A 163 17.43 -0.40 1.42
C ILE A 163 18.41 -0.41 2.60
N SER A 164 19.08 -1.53 2.86
CA SER A 164 20.05 -1.64 3.95
C SER A 164 21.30 -0.78 3.74
N LYS A 165 21.70 -0.56 2.48
CA LYS A 165 22.83 0.30 2.12
C LYS A 165 22.49 1.78 2.17
N TYR A 166 21.25 2.14 1.88
CA TYR A 166 20.79 3.53 1.81
C TYR A 166 19.53 3.76 2.65
N PRO A 167 19.54 3.53 3.98
CA PRO A 167 18.35 3.64 4.81
C PRO A 167 17.80 5.08 4.85
N ILE A 168 18.70 6.08 4.94
CA ILE A 168 18.33 7.50 4.89
C ILE A 168 17.80 7.87 3.51
N GLY A 169 18.44 7.37 2.44
CA GLY A 169 17.95 7.54 1.07
C GLY A 169 16.54 6.96 0.91
N TYR A 170 16.28 5.79 1.47
CA TYR A 170 14.96 5.14 1.40
C TYR A 170 13.90 5.93 2.17
N ALA A 171 14.25 6.45 3.34
CA ALA A 171 13.38 7.35 4.07
C ALA A 171 13.04 8.61 3.26
N ARG A 172 14.06 9.24 2.65
CA ARG A 172 13.91 10.52 1.94
C ARG A 172 13.19 10.40 0.59
N TYR A 173 13.52 9.39 -0.21
CA TYR A 173 13.09 9.28 -1.60
C TYR A 173 11.93 8.30 -1.81
N TYR A 174 11.63 7.46 -0.82
CA TYR A 174 10.47 6.56 -0.87
C TYR A 174 9.48 6.81 0.27
N LEU A 175 9.89 6.65 1.54
CA LEU A 175 8.93 6.69 2.66
C LEU A 175 8.28 8.06 2.83
N LEU A 176 9.04 9.15 2.77
CA LEU A 176 8.51 10.50 2.96
C LEU A 176 7.60 10.94 1.79
N PRO A 177 7.95 10.74 0.51
CA PRO A 177 7.01 10.99 -0.58
C PRO A 177 5.78 10.09 -0.49
N ASN A 178 5.92 8.84 -0.05
CA ASN A 178 4.77 7.95 0.12
C ASN A 178 3.87 8.40 1.28
N LEU A 179 4.45 8.89 2.38
CA LEU A 179 3.71 9.53 3.47
C LEU A 179 2.96 10.78 2.98
N ARG A 180 3.57 11.59 2.09
CA ARG A 180 2.85 12.70 1.43
C ARG A 180 1.64 12.17 0.66
N ASN A 181 1.79 11.08 -0.08
CA ASN A 181 0.69 10.42 -0.79
C ASN A 181 -0.36 9.82 0.14
N TYR A 182 -0.02 9.51 1.40
CA TYR A 182 -1.04 9.12 2.40
C TYR A 182 -2.00 10.28 2.69
N CYS A 183 -1.47 11.48 2.86
CA CYS A 183 -2.27 12.67 3.14
C CYS A 183 -3.00 13.17 1.89
N TYR A 184 -2.27 13.27 0.77
CA TYR A 184 -2.76 13.78 -0.51
C TYR A 184 -2.49 12.75 -1.62
N PRO A 185 -3.34 11.72 -1.76
CA PRO A 185 -3.08 10.62 -2.68
C PRO A 185 -3.30 11.01 -4.14
N PRO A 186 -2.45 10.56 -5.08
CA PRO A 186 -2.73 10.71 -6.50
C PRO A 186 -3.96 9.88 -6.91
N THR A 187 -4.71 10.41 -7.87
CA THR A 187 -5.93 9.78 -8.42
C THR A 187 -5.63 8.60 -9.35
N GLU A 188 -4.49 8.64 -10.04
CA GLU A 188 -3.98 7.60 -10.96
C GLU A 188 -5.10 7.14 -11.94
N PHE A 189 -5.35 5.83 -12.05
CA PHE A 189 -6.34 5.26 -12.96
C PHE A 189 -7.79 5.66 -12.65
N LEU A 190 -8.09 6.23 -11.47
CA LEU A 190 -9.44 6.71 -11.19
C LEU A 190 -9.77 8.01 -11.94
N ALA A 191 -8.75 8.80 -12.30
CA ALA A 191 -8.95 10.05 -13.04
C ALA A 191 -9.14 9.85 -14.55
N ILE A 192 -8.94 8.64 -15.06
CA ILE A 192 -8.88 8.37 -16.49
C ILE A 192 -9.75 7.16 -16.82
N ASP A 193 -10.79 7.39 -17.62
CA ASP A 193 -11.62 6.33 -18.15
C ASP A 193 -10.81 5.45 -19.12
N ASN A 194 -10.73 4.17 -18.79
CA ASN A 194 -10.06 3.11 -19.54
C ASN A 194 -8.67 3.50 -20.08
N ILE A 195 -7.87 4.24 -19.28
CA ILE A 195 -6.48 4.64 -19.63
C ILE A 195 -6.40 5.27 -21.04
N TYR A 196 -7.32 6.19 -21.35
CA TYR A 196 -7.41 6.90 -22.62
C TYR A 196 -7.76 6.06 -23.86
N THR A 197 -7.94 4.74 -23.72
CA THR A 197 -8.33 3.88 -24.84
C THR A 197 -9.83 3.58 -24.83
N ASP A 198 -10.40 3.44 -26.02
CA ASP A 198 -11.77 2.97 -26.21
C ASP A 198 -11.86 1.44 -26.28
N THR A 199 -10.73 0.75 -26.15
CA THR A 199 -10.60 -0.68 -26.40
C THR A 199 -10.19 -1.40 -25.12
N VAL A 200 -10.94 -2.42 -24.76
CA VAL A 200 -10.68 -3.32 -23.64
C VAL A 200 -9.82 -4.49 -24.14
N GLU A 201 -8.85 -4.91 -23.33
CA GLU A 201 -7.98 -6.03 -23.68
C GLU A 201 -8.78 -7.34 -23.89
N PRO A 202 -8.38 -8.19 -24.85
CA PRO A 202 -9.10 -9.44 -25.16
C PRO A 202 -9.29 -10.37 -23.95
N ALA A 203 -8.31 -10.39 -23.03
CA ALA A 203 -8.40 -11.20 -21.81
C ALA A 203 -9.60 -10.78 -20.94
N ALA A 204 -9.83 -9.47 -20.78
CA ALA A 204 -10.96 -8.96 -20.01
C ALA A 204 -12.29 -9.17 -20.75
N VAL A 205 -12.32 -8.99 -22.08
CA VAL A 205 -13.50 -9.28 -22.92
C VAL A 205 -13.93 -10.74 -22.76
N ASN A 206 -12.97 -11.67 -22.83
CA ASN A 206 -13.25 -13.09 -22.67
C ASN A 206 -13.69 -13.44 -21.25
N TRP A 207 -13.01 -12.88 -20.24
CA TRP A 207 -13.32 -13.15 -18.84
C TRP A 207 -14.71 -12.67 -18.44
N PHE A 208 -15.04 -11.41 -18.77
CA PHE A 208 -16.33 -10.80 -18.45
C PHE A 208 -17.41 -11.07 -19.51
N ARG A 209 -17.06 -11.80 -20.57
CA ARG A 209 -17.96 -12.16 -21.69
C ARG A 209 -18.63 -10.93 -22.32
N TYR A 210 -17.84 -9.90 -22.58
CA TYR A 210 -18.36 -8.70 -23.23
C TYR A 210 -18.74 -8.97 -24.69
N LYS A 211 -19.84 -8.37 -25.15
CA LYS A 211 -20.29 -8.46 -26.55
C LYS A 211 -19.36 -7.72 -27.51
N THR A 212 -18.65 -6.71 -27.01
CA THR A 212 -17.73 -5.87 -27.76
C THR A 212 -16.53 -5.52 -26.88
N ASN A 213 -15.39 -5.27 -27.50
CA ASN A 213 -14.21 -4.73 -26.83
C ASN A 213 -14.23 -3.19 -26.76
N LYS A 214 -15.27 -2.53 -27.28
CA LYS A 214 -15.37 -1.07 -27.30
C LYS A 214 -16.13 -0.51 -26.10
N VAL A 215 -15.58 0.55 -25.50
CA VAL A 215 -16.19 1.31 -24.39
C VAL A 215 -16.36 2.78 -24.74
N THR A 216 -17.53 3.31 -24.43
CA THR A 216 -17.87 4.72 -24.63
C THR A 216 -17.54 5.52 -23.37
N ALA A 217 -16.89 6.67 -23.56
CA ALA A 217 -16.63 7.61 -22.48
C ALA A 217 -17.59 8.80 -22.55
N ARG A 218 -17.97 9.34 -21.39
CA ARG A 218 -18.77 10.58 -21.32
C ARG A 218 -17.94 11.84 -21.61
N SER A 219 -16.63 11.78 -21.35
CA SER A 219 -15.70 12.90 -21.57
C SER A 219 -14.90 12.66 -22.85
N LYS A 220 -14.75 13.71 -23.68
CA LYS A 220 -13.93 13.65 -24.91
C LYS A 220 -12.47 13.26 -24.61
N ASP A 221 -11.93 13.79 -23.52
CA ASP A 221 -10.55 13.53 -23.10
C ASP A 221 -10.44 12.33 -22.15
N ARG A 222 -11.56 11.62 -21.90
CA ARG A 222 -11.67 10.49 -20.95
C ARG A 222 -11.26 10.84 -19.51
N LYS A 223 -11.02 12.11 -19.19
CA LYS A 223 -10.70 12.58 -17.85
C LYS A 223 -11.95 12.64 -16.97
N ILE A 224 -11.80 12.19 -15.73
CA ILE A 224 -12.84 12.16 -14.69
C ILE A 224 -12.48 13.19 -13.62
N ILE A 225 -12.85 14.45 -13.87
CA ILE A 225 -12.51 15.62 -13.04
C ILE A 225 -12.99 15.45 -11.60
N PHE A 226 -14.12 14.77 -11.38
CA PHE A 226 -14.68 14.56 -10.04
C PHE A 226 -13.70 13.83 -9.09
N THR A 227 -12.78 13.04 -9.62
CA THR A 227 -11.79 12.33 -8.78
C THR A 227 -10.77 13.26 -8.13
N GLU A 228 -10.52 14.44 -8.70
CA GLU A 228 -9.59 15.45 -8.18
C GLU A 228 -10.10 16.12 -6.89
N LEU A 229 -11.40 15.99 -6.59
CA LEU A 229 -11.99 16.49 -5.35
C LEU A 229 -11.63 15.63 -4.12
N PHE A 230 -11.35 14.34 -4.31
CA PHE A 230 -11.14 13.44 -3.18
C PHE A 230 -9.81 13.64 -2.43
N PRO A 231 -8.65 13.86 -3.09
CA PRO A 231 -7.41 14.12 -2.38
C PRO A 231 -7.45 15.27 -1.36
N PRO A 232 -7.99 16.47 -1.68
CA PRO A 232 -8.12 17.54 -0.68
C PRO A 232 -9.13 17.20 0.42
N ILE A 233 -10.26 16.56 0.10
CA ILE A 233 -11.25 16.12 1.10
C ILE A 233 -10.61 15.14 2.10
N LEU A 234 -9.84 14.17 1.60
CA LEU A 234 -9.13 13.19 2.44
C LEU A 234 -8.10 13.89 3.35
N THR A 235 -7.38 14.88 2.81
CA THR A 235 -6.42 15.67 3.59
C THR A 235 -7.11 16.37 4.76
N ILE A 236 -8.24 17.04 4.50
CA ILE A 236 -9.03 17.74 5.52
C ILE A 236 -9.49 16.76 6.59
N ILE A 237 -10.08 15.62 6.20
CA ILE A 237 -10.60 14.62 7.15
C ILE A 237 -9.48 14.04 8.01
N ASN A 238 -8.34 13.66 7.42
CA ASN A 238 -7.19 13.15 8.18
C ASN A 238 -6.63 14.21 9.13
N LEU A 239 -6.54 15.47 8.70
CA LEU A 239 -6.07 16.55 9.55
C LEU A 239 -7.04 16.83 10.70
N THR A 240 -8.35 16.88 10.43
CA THR A 240 -9.38 17.02 11.47
C THR A 240 -9.31 15.85 12.47
N PHE A 241 -9.20 14.61 11.99
CA PHE A 241 -9.02 13.44 12.84
C PHE A 241 -7.78 13.60 13.74
N PHE A 242 -6.63 13.92 13.14
CA PHE A 242 -5.38 14.04 13.86
C PHE A 242 -5.43 15.15 14.92
N LEU A 243 -5.90 16.35 14.57
CA LEU A 243 -5.98 17.48 15.50
C LEU A 243 -6.97 17.21 16.64
N THR A 244 -8.14 16.66 16.33
CA THR A 244 -9.15 16.32 17.36
C THR A 244 -8.66 15.20 18.27
N PHE A 245 -7.96 14.20 17.72
CA PHE A 245 -7.33 13.13 18.49
C PHE A 245 -6.26 13.67 19.45
N ILE A 246 -5.33 14.50 18.94
CA ILE A 246 -4.30 15.14 19.76
C ILE A 246 -4.93 16.00 20.86
N PHE A 247 -5.88 16.87 20.50
CA PHE A 247 -6.61 17.68 21.48
C PHE A 247 -7.27 16.82 22.56
N PHE A 248 -7.96 15.73 22.16
CA PHE A 248 -8.62 14.82 23.08
C PHE A 248 -7.63 14.17 24.07
N ILE A 249 -6.48 13.69 23.58
CA ILE A 249 -5.44 13.05 24.42
C ILE A 249 -4.79 14.02 25.40
N PHE A 250 -4.47 15.25 24.96
CA PHE A 250 -3.83 16.26 25.81
C PHE A 250 -4.82 17.03 26.69
N SER A 251 -6.11 16.94 26.43
CA SER A 251 -7.12 17.51 27.32
C SER A 251 -7.06 16.82 28.69
N ARG A 252 -6.99 17.59 29.78
CA ARG A 252 -7.07 17.06 31.16
C ARG A 252 -8.31 16.19 31.40
N LYS A 253 -9.31 16.30 30.52
CA LYS A 253 -10.58 15.59 30.54
C LYS A 253 -10.51 14.17 29.94
N PHE A 254 -9.41 13.76 29.31
CA PHE A 254 -9.21 12.35 28.87
C PHE A 254 -9.42 11.32 30.00
N ARG A 255 -9.13 11.73 31.24
CA ARG A 255 -9.34 10.89 32.44
C ARG A 255 -10.78 10.91 32.97
N LEU A 256 -11.60 11.88 32.54
CA LEU A 256 -12.97 12.11 33.01
C LEU A 256 -14.03 11.51 32.08
N VAL A 257 -13.67 11.16 30.83
CA VAL A 257 -14.61 10.51 29.91
C VAL A 257 -14.79 9.04 30.28
N ASP A 258 -15.97 8.50 29.97
CA ASP A 258 -16.32 7.09 30.15
C ASP A 258 -15.17 6.15 29.70
N PRO A 259 -14.78 5.15 30.53
CA PRO A 259 -13.70 4.24 30.21
C PRO A 259 -13.86 3.47 28.90
N TYR A 260 -15.09 3.16 28.48
CA TYR A 260 -15.38 2.51 27.19
C TYR A 260 -15.12 3.45 26.03
N TYR A 261 -15.55 4.71 26.12
CA TYR A 261 -15.27 5.71 25.08
C TYR A 261 -13.76 5.91 24.88
N ARG A 262 -13.00 6.00 25.99
CA ARG A 262 -11.54 6.11 25.95
C ARG A 262 -10.89 4.91 25.25
N LYS A 263 -11.33 3.68 25.57
CA LYS A 263 -10.83 2.46 24.91
C LYS A 263 -11.14 2.47 23.41
N THR A 264 -12.34 2.90 23.02
CA THR A 264 -12.73 3.03 21.61
C THR A 264 -11.81 4.00 20.87
N VAL A 265 -11.54 5.19 21.43
CA VAL A 265 -10.62 6.16 20.82
C VAL A 265 -9.20 5.60 20.65
N ILE A 266 -8.69 4.86 21.64
CA ILE A 266 -7.39 4.19 21.55
C ILE A 266 -7.39 3.13 20.44
N ILE A 267 -8.43 2.29 20.37
CA ILE A 267 -8.56 1.27 19.32
C ILE A 267 -8.58 1.92 17.94
N VAL A 268 -9.33 3.01 17.78
CA VAL A 268 -9.41 3.75 16.51
C VAL A 268 -8.05 4.32 16.12
N ALA A 269 -7.31 4.89 17.07
CA ALA A 269 -5.95 5.37 16.82
C ALA A 269 -5.00 4.23 16.41
N LEU A 270 -5.09 3.07 17.08
CA LEU A 270 -4.29 1.89 16.72
C LEU A 270 -4.61 1.39 15.31
N VAL A 271 -5.88 1.38 14.91
CA VAL A 271 -6.31 1.04 13.54
C VAL A 271 -5.70 2.01 12.54
N TRP A 272 -5.82 3.32 12.80
CA TRP A 272 -5.32 4.36 11.90
C TRP A 272 -3.79 4.33 11.79
N ILE A 273 -3.06 4.23 12.90
CA ILE A 273 -1.59 4.11 12.91
C ILE A 273 -1.14 2.85 12.18
N SER A 274 -1.81 1.71 12.42
CA SER A 274 -1.48 0.46 11.74
C SER A 274 -1.70 0.57 10.23
N ASN A 275 -2.80 1.21 9.81
CA ASN A 275 -3.07 1.48 8.39
C ASN A 275 -2.01 2.41 7.77
N LEU A 276 -1.62 3.47 8.48
CA LEU A 276 -0.58 4.40 8.06
C LEU A 276 0.76 3.68 7.86
N ILE A 277 1.25 2.99 8.89
CA ILE A 277 2.53 2.26 8.85
C ILE A 277 2.50 1.23 7.72
N PHE A 278 1.44 0.42 7.66
CA PHE A 278 1.34 -0.60 6.62
C PHE A 278 1.34 0.02 5.22
N SER A 279 0.53 1.06 5.00
CA SER A 279 0.38 1.67 3.67
C SER A 279 1.66 2.36 3.21
N VAL A 280 2.35 3.08 4.09
CA VAL A 280 3.58 3.82 3.76
C VAL A 280 4.74 2.88 3.44
N PHE A 281 4.83 1.73 4.11
CA PHE A 281 5.93 0.78 3.91
C PHE A 281 5.65 -0.26 2.82
N ALA A 282 4.39 -0.65 2.60
CA ALA A 282 4.06 -1.77 1.71
C ALA A 282 4.17 -1.41 0.22
N SER A 283 3.54 -0.32 -0.21
CA SER A 283 3.44 0.03 -1.63
C SER A 283 3.14 1.52 -1.82
N PRO A 284 3.43 2.09 -3.01
CA PRO A 284 3.00 3.43 -3.38
C PRO A 284 1.51 3.64 -3.13
N ILE A 285 1.18 4.66 -2.36
CA ILE A 285 -0.18 5.01 -2.00
C ILE A 285 -0.82 5.79 -3.13
N VAL A 286 -2.05 5.38 -3.46
CA VAL A 286 -2.92 6.03 -4.44
C VAL A 286 -4.35 6.10 -3.86
N LEU A 287 -5.21 6.91 -4.46
CA LEU A 287 -6.53 7.22 -3.93
C LEU A 287 -7.39 5.96 -3.70
N ARG A 288 -7.35 4.98 -4.62
CA ARG A 288 -8.12 3.73 -4.50
C ARG A 288 -7.76 2.86 -3.28
N TYR A 289 -6.64 3.14 -2.61
CA TYR A 289 -6.24 2.43 -1.39
C TYR A 289 -6.70 3.12 -0.11
N GLN A 290 -7.09 4.40 -0.21
CA GLN A 290 -7.45 5.23 0.94
C GLN A 290 -8.95 5.21 1.27
N LEU A 291 -9.80 4.61 0.43
CA LEU A 291 -11.26 4.65 0.62
C LEU A 291 -11.72 4.09 1.97
N PHE A 292 -11.13 2.99 2.43
CA PHE A 292 -11.44 2.42 3.76
C PHE A 292 -11.00 3.36 4.88
N SER A 293 -9.77 3.90 4.79
CA SER A 293 -9.23 4.84 5.76
C SER A 293 -10.07 6.12 5.81
N LEU A 294 -10.55 6.60 4.67
CA LEU A 294 -11.44 7.76 4.54
C LEU A 294 -12.74 7.57 5.32
N ILE A 295 -13.48 6.49 5.05
CA ILE A 295 -14.77 6.23 5.72
C ILE A 295 -14.55 6.12 7.22
N PHE A 296 -13.52 5.36 7.62
CA PHE A 296 -13.18 5.14 9.02
C PHE A 296 -12.84 6.45 9.74
N THR A 297 -11.88 7.22 9.22
CA THR A 297 -11.44 8.50 9.81
C THR A 297 -12.54 9.54 9.80
N PHE A 298 -13.38 9.60 8.76
CA PHE A 298 -14.51 10.52 8.69
C PHE A 298 -15.52 10.26 9.81
N THR A 299 -15.96 9.01 9.98
CA THR A 299 -16.92 8.65 11.04
C THR A 299 -16.38 8.99 12.42
N PHE A 300 -15.14 8.60 12.73
CA PHE A 300 -14.59 8.85 14.06
C PHE A 300 -14.18 10.31 14.30
N SER A 301 -13.82 11.06 13.26
CA SER A 301 -13.65 12.51 13.37
C SER A 301 -14.94 13.19 13.78
N GLY A 302 -16.06 12.85 13.12
CA GLY A 302 -17.37 13.40 13.48
C GLY A 302 -17.75 13.11 14.94
N LEU A 303 -17.53 11.87 15.40
CA LEU A 303 -17.79 11.48 16.80
C LEU A 303 -16.90 12.23 17.80
N LEU A 304 -15.62 12.45 17.47
CA LEU A 304 -14.70 13.22 18.32
C LEU A 304 -15.08 14.70 18.38
N VAL A 305 -15.41 15.30 17.23
CA VAL A 305 -15.85 16.71 17.16
C VAL A 305 -17.14 16.91 17.95
N MET A 306 -18.16 16.07 17.75
CA MET A 306 -19.42 16.16 18.50
C MET A 306 -19.18 16.04 20.01
N SER A 307 -18.33 15.10 20.43
CA SER A 307 -17.97 14.98 21.85
C SER A 307 -17.28 16.25 22.39
N ILE A 308 -16.39 16.87 21.61
CA ILE A 308 -15.75 18.12 22.03
C ILE A 308 -16.78 19.25 22.16
N ILE A 309 -17.70 19.39 21.19
CA ILE A 309 -18.75 20.42 21.20
C ILE A 309 -19.67 20.27 22.41
N GLU A 310 -20.23 19.09 22.64
CA GLU A 310 -21.10 18.83 23.81
C GLU A 310 -20.40 19.17 25.13
N ASN A 311 -19.10 18.92 25.22
CA ASN A 311 -18.29 19.20 26.39
C ASN A 311 -17.96 20.70 26.57
N VAL A 312 -17.96 21.49 25.49
CA VAL A 312 -17.83 22.95 25.56
C VAL A 312 -19.17 23.57 25.97
N THR A 313 -20.28 23.16 25.35
CA THR A 313 -21.60 23.72 25.65
C THR A 313 -22.06 23.45 27.08
N LYS A 314 -21.79 22.25 27.63
CA LYS A 314 -22.07 21.94 29.05
C LYS A 314 -21.29 22.81 30.05
N ARG A 315 -20.18 23.42 29.62
CA ARG A 315 -19.37 24.33 30.44
C ARG A 315 -19.99 25.72 30.53
N GLU A 316 -20.70 26.15 29.50
CA GLU A 316 -21.40 27.46 29.47
C GLU A 316 -22.71 27.43 30.24
N SER A 317 -23.39 26.28 30.32
CA SER A 317 -24.64 26.10 31.07
C SER A 317 -24.45 25.93 32.59
N HIS A 318 -23.21 25.72 33.06
CA HIS A 318 -22.84 25.74 34.47
C HIS A 318 -21.63 26.66 34.67
N PRO A 319 -21.80 27.99 34.58
CA PRO A 319 -20.81 28.91 35.09
C PRO A 319 -20.78 28.74 36.61
N LEU A 320 -19.56 28.63 37.16
CA LEU A 320 -19.29 28.64 38.60
C LEU A 320 -19.83 29.92 39.26
#